data_AF-A0A3Q0IVV9-F1
#
_entry.id   AF-A0A3Q0IVV9-F1
#
_cell.length_a   1.000
_cell.length_b   1.000
_cell.length_c   1.000
_cell.angle_alpha   90.00
_cell.angle_beta   90.00
_cell.angle_gamma   90.00
#
_symmetry.space_group_name_H-M   'P 1'
#
loop_
_entity.id
_entity.type
_entity.pdbx_description
1 polymer ?
#
loop_
_entity_poly.entity_id
_entity_poly.type
_entity_poly.pdbx_seq_one_letter_code
_entity_poly.pdbx_strand_id
1 'polypeptide(L)'
;MCHAASWLIDGVRDGHGPNWQKWTIYAMQRFPELPRIKRCHDYKIDFKYIYRCSQCDYEFGRHSKSLNTERKVCGYCHGKFNLITNTSKGETVAADDAPKRPPTQFAMFVKDNYAKVKQENAGTKHGDVMKILSKKFAETKLKDV
;
A
#
# COMPACT_ATOMS: atom_id res chain seq x y z
N MET A 1 7.85 9.54 -16.30
CA MET A 1 7.95 10.78 -17.09
C MET A 1 7.33 10.68 -18.47
N CYS A 2 7.53 9.63 -19.26
CA CYS A 2 6.93 9.52 -20.60
C CYS A 2 5.38 9.55 -20.60
N HIS A 3 4.73 8.98 -19.58
CA HIS A 3 3.28 9.13 -19.34
C HIS A 3 2.85 10.59 -19.17
N ALA A 4 3.62 11.36 -18.39
CA ALA A 4 3.34 12.77 -18.17
C ALA A 4 3.54 13.59 -19.44
N ALA A 5 4.54 13.27 -20.27
CA ALA A 5 4.73 13.91 -21.57
C ALA A 5 3.60 13.59 -22.55
N SER A 6 3.18 12.31 -22.64
CA SER A 6 2.00 11.89 -23.43
C SER A 6 0.75 12.69 -23.02
N TRP A 7 0.53 12.85 -21.71
CA TRP A 7 -0.64 13.55 -21.22
C TRP A 7 -0.55 15.08 -21.37
N LEU A 8 0.53 15.71 -20.92
CA LEU A 8 0.63 17.17 -20.84
C LEU A 8 0.99 17.83 -22.17
N ILE A 9 1.75 17.14 -23.03
CA ILE A 9 2.23 17.70 -24.31
C ILE A 9 1.35 17.23 -25.46
N ASP A 10 1.13 15.91 -25.58
CA ASP A 10 0.34 15.35 -26.68
C ASP A 10 -1.17 15.32 -26.37
N GLY A 11 -1.58 15.63 -25.13
CA GLY A 11 -3.00 15.64 -24.73
C GLY A 11 -3.63 14.24 -24.62
N VAL A 12 -2.83 13.17 -24.67
CA VAL A 12 -3.31 11.79 -24.69
C VAL A 12 -3.13 11.13 -23.33
N ARG A 13 -4.23 10.63 -22.75
CA ARG A 13 -4.22 9.83 -21.53
C ARG A 13 -4.26 8.34 -21.88
N ASP A 14 -3.11 7.79 -22.22
CA ASP A 14 -2.93 6.36 -22.50
C ASP A 14 -1.97 5.69 -21.50
N GLY A 15 -1.92 4.36 -21.59
CA GLY A 15 -0.91 3.56 -20.92
C GLY A 15 0.39 3.52 -21.74
N HIS A 16 0.87 2.33 -22.07
CA HIS A 16 2.09 2.15 -22.86
C HIS A 16 1.80 2.05 -24.38
N GLY A 17 1.01 3.00 -24.90
CA GLY A 17 0.63 3.09 -26.31
C GLY A 17 1.66 3.82 -27.20
N PRO A 18 1.31 4.13 -28.46
CA PRO A 18 2.23 4.75 -29.42
C PRO A 18 2.82 6.10 -28.97
N ASN A 19 2.03 6.95 -28.30
CA ASN A 19 2.51 8.25 -27.81
C ASN A 19 3.52 8.06 -26.68
N TRP A 20 3.23 7.19 -25.73
CA TRP A 20 4.21 6.80 -24.71
C TRP A 20 5.52 6.30 -25.36
N GLN A 21 5.42 5.43 -26.37
CA GLN A 21 6.60 4.89 -27.07
C GLN A 21 7.41 5.97 -27.77
N LYS A 22 6.77 6.92 -28.47
CA LYS A 22 7.41 8.11 -29.06
C LYS A 22 8.26 8.85 -28.01
N TRP A 23 7.71 9.14 -26.83
CA TRP A 23 8.44 9.81 -25.76
C TRP A 23 9.57 8.96 -25.16
N THR A 24 9.41 7.64 -25.10
CA THR A 24 10.54 6.77 -24.69
C THR A 24 11.70 6.85 -25.67
N ILE A 25 11.43 6.89 -26.98
CA ILE A 25 12.47 6.98 -28.00
C ILE A 25 13.20 8.33 -27.88
N TYR A 26 12.46 9.44 -27.76
CA TYR A 26 13.05 10.76 -27.57
C TYR A 26 13.94 10.82 -26.31
N ALA A 27 13.48 10.26 -25.20
CA ALA A 27 14.26 10.24 -23.96
C ALA A 27 15.55 9.41 -24.12
N MET A 28 15.48 8.22 -24.73
CA MET A 28 16.66 7.38 -24.97
C MET A 28 17.68 8.03 -25.91
N GLN A 29 17.22 8.77 -26.92
CA GLN A 29 18.10 9.50 -27.83
C GLN A 29 18.78 10.69 -27.13
N ARG A 30 18.04 11.39 -26.26
CA ARG A 30 18.54 12.58 -25.58
C ARG A 30 19.47 12.27 -24.41
N PHE A 31 19.27 11.12 -23.77
CA PHE A 31 20.00 10.64 -22.59
C PHE A 31 20.51 9.21 -22.81
N PRO A 32 21.47 9.01 -23.74
CA PRO A 32 22.00 7.67 -24.06
C PRO A 32 22.78 7.02 -22.91
N GLU A 33 23.21 7.81 -21.92
CA GLU A 33 23.86 7.35 -20.70
C GLU A 33 22.91 6.63 -19.73
N LEU A 34 21.60 6.86 -19.86
CA LEU A 34 20.60 6.24 -19.00
C LEU A 34 20.20 4.84 -19.51
N PRO A 35 19.85 3.91 -18.61
CA PRO A 35 19.35 2.61 -19.02
C PRO A 35 18.12 2.73 -19.92
N ARG A 36 18.01 1.79 -20.86
CA ARG A 36 16.85 1.68 -21.75
C ARG A 36 15.55 1.59 -20.94
N ILE A 37 14.65 2.54 -21.17
CA ILE A 37 13.28 2.53 -20.64
C ILE A 37 12.54 1.29 -21.14
N LYS A 38 12.13 0.43 -20.21
CA LYS A 38 11.30 -0.76 -20.47
C LYS A 38 9.83 -0.45 -20.18
N ARG A 39 8.94 -1.21 -20.82
CA ARG A 39 7.50 -1.14 -20.57
C ARG A 39 7.13 -1.71 -19.19
N CYS A 40 7.73 -2.84 -18.85
CA CYS A 40 7.52 -3.51 -17.57
C CYS A 40 8.71 -3.24 -16.65
N HIS A 41 8.42 -3.14 -15.37
CA HIS A 41 9.44 -3.07 -14.35
C HIS A 41 10.09 -4.45 -14.15
N ASP A 42 11.39 -4.45 -13.88
CA ASP A 42 12.19 -5.64 -13.58
C ASP A 42 12.77 -5.62 -12.15
N TYR A 43 12.38 -4.65 -11.32
CA TYR A 43 12.75 -4.65 -9.91
C TYR A 43 12.10 -5.83 -9.17
N LYS A 44 12.87 -6.44 -8.27
CA LYS A 44 12.34 -7.43 -7.33
C LYS A 44 11.36 -6.73 -6.39
N ILE A 45 10.12 -7.22 -6.36
CA ILE A 45 9.06 -6.67 -5.53
C ILE A 45 8.94 -7.52 -4.28
N ASP A 46 9.20 -6.93 -3.12
CA ASP A 46 8.86 -7.55 -1.85
C ASP A 46 7.37 -7.36 -1.58
N PHE A 47 6.63 -8.48 -1.57
CA PHE A 47 5.21 -8.47 -1.26
C PHE A 47 4.99 -8.76 0.22
N LYS A 48 4.22 -7.89 0.87
CA LYS A 48 3.79 -8.08 2.26
C LYS A 48 2.91 -9.32 2.41
N TYR A 49 2.09 -9.64 1.42
CA TYR A 49 1.14 -10.74 1.45
C TYR A 49 1.43 -11.70 0.30
N ILE A 50 1.72 -12.95 0.61
CA ILE A 50 1.96 -14.02 -0.38
C ILE A 50 0.83 -15.04 -0.27
N TYR A 51 0.20 -15.35 -1.39
CA TYR A 51 -0.82 -16.38 -1.48
C TYR A 51 -0.21 -17.62 -2.10
N ARG A 52 -0.13 -18.70 -1.34
CA ARG A 52 0.43 -19.98 -1.79
C ARG A 52 -0.68 -21.02 -1.86
N CYS A 53 -0.77 -21.74 -2.97
CA CYS A 53 -1.73 -22.82 -3.11
C CYS A 53 -1.39 -23.96 -2.13
N SER A 54 -2.42 -24.57 -1.53
CA SER A 54 -2.23 -25.67 -0.58
C SER A 54 -1.99 -27.04 -1.24
N GLN A 55 -2.09 -27.13 -2.57
CA GLN A 55 -2.05 -28.39 -3.33
C GLN A 55 -1.02 -28.41 -4.47
N CYS A 56 -0.51 -27.26 -4.88
CA CYS A 56 0.52 -27.16 -5.93
C CYS A 56 1.48 -26.01 -5.61
N ASP A 57 2.54 -25.89 -6.39
CA ASP A 57 3.61 -24.90 -6.18
C ASP A 57 3.26 -23.48 -6.66
N TYR A 58 1.99 -23.24 -7.01
CA TYR A 58 1.57 -21.91 -7.46
C TYR A 58 1.50 -20.92 -6.30
N GLU A 59 2.24 -19.82 -6.42
CA GLU A 59 2.17 -18.69 -5.50
C GLU A 59 2.26 -17.33 -6.21
N PHE A 60 1.71 -16.30 -5.57
CA PHE A 60 1.82 -14.92 -6.02
C PHE A 60 1.72 -13.93 -4.85
N GLY A 61 2.36 -12.77 -5.02
CA GLY A 61 2.37 -11.71 -4.01
C GLY A 61 1.38 -10.57 -4.26
N ARG A 62 0.99 -9.87 -3.19
CA ARG A 62 0.19 -8.64 -3.19
C ARG A 62 0.66 -7.66 -2.11
N HIS A 63 0.46 -6.36 -2.36
CA HIS A 63 0.76 -5.30 -1.37
C HIS A 63 -0.34 -5.13 -0.32
N SER A 64 -1.56 -5.64 -0.58
CA SER A 64 -2.71 -5.62 0.34
C SER A 64 -3.32 -7.01 0.49
N LYS A 65 -3.98 -7.29 1.63
CA LYS A 65 -4.80 -8.50 1.86
C LYS A 65 -6.13 -8.43 1.08
N SER A 66 -6.06 -8.36 -0.25
CA SER A 66 -7.20 -8.09 -1.13
C SER A 66 -7.84 -9.32 -1.76
N LEU A 67 -7.23 -10.50 -1.64
CA LEU A 67 -7.83 -11.75 -2.10
C LEU A 67 -8.57 -12.42 -0.94
N ASN A 68 -9.86 -12.66 -1.12
CA ASN A 68 -10.64 -13.53 -0.25
C ASN A 68 -10.38 -14.99 -0.65
N THR A 69 -9.68 -15.74 0.21
CA THR A 69 -9.28 -17.13 -0.01
C THR A 69 -10.41 -18.15 0.14
N GLU A 70 -11.56 -17.75 0.69
CA GLU A 70 -12.77 -18.59 0.77
C GLU A 70 -13.50 -18.61 -0.58
N ARG A 71 -13.44 -17.51 -1.32
CA ARG A 71 -14.15 -17.34 -2.60
C ARG A 71 -13.30 -17.63 -3.82
N LYS A 72 -11.97 -17.58 -3.69
CA LYS A 72 -11.03 -17.71 -4.79
C LYS A 72 -10.15 -18.93 -4.58
N VAL A 73 -10.00 -19.70 -5.66
CA VAL A 73 -9.22 -20.95 -5.70
C VAL A 73 -8.11 -20.84 -6.74
N CYS A 74 -7.14 -21.74 -6.66
CA CYS A 74 -6.06 -21.84 -7.62
C CYS A 74 -6.60 -22.13 -9.03
N GLY A 75 -6.16 -21.34 -10.02
CA GLY A 75 -6.56 -21.55 -11.43
C GLY A 75 -5.96 -22.80 -12.08
N TYR A 76 -4.94 -23.41 -11.46
CA TYR A 76 -4.28 -24.60 -11.99
C TYR A 76 -4.86 -25.90 -11.43
N CYS A 77 -5.08 -25.97 -10.12
CA CYS A 77 -5.49 -27.20 -9.44
C CYS A 77 -6.77 -27.07 -8.61
N HIS A 78 -7.38 -25.87 -8.58
CA HIS A 78 -8.61 -25.57 -7.83
C HIS A 78 -8.48 -25.71 -6.30
N GLY A 79 -7.26 -25.86 -5.79
CA GLY A 79 -6.95 -25.86 -4.37
C GLY A 79 -7.13 -24.50 -3.70
N LYS A 80 -7.26 -24.49 -2.37
CA LYS A 80 -7.37 -23.27 -1.57
C LYS A 80 -6.02 -22.54 -1.48
N PHE A 81 -6.08 -21.25 -1.17
CA PHE A 81 -4.89 -20.44 -0.92
C PHE A 81 -4.66 -20.23 0.57
N ASN A 82 -3.42 -20.45 0.99
CA ASN A 82 -2.91 -20.06 2.30
C ASN A 82 -2.26 -18.69 2.19
N LEU A 83 -2.57 -17.80 3.13
CA LEU A 83 -1.98 -16.46 3.19
C LEU A 83 -0.78 -16.44 4.13
N ILE A 84 0.37 -16.10 3.56
CA ILE A 84 1.63 -15.88 4.25
C ILE A 84 1.88 -14.38 4.31
N THR A 85 2.29 -13.85 5.46
CA THR A 85 2.66 -12.44 5.61
C THR A 85 4.17 -12.32 5.77
N ASN A 86 4.80 -11.55 4.90
CA ASN A 86 6.21 -11.21 5.02
C ASN A 86 6.35 -10.07 6.05
N THR A 87 7.06 -10.32 7.13
CA THR A 87 7.30 -9.30 8.16
C THR A 87 8.46 -8.41 7.74
N SER A 88 8.56 -7.21 8.33
CA SER A 88 9.67 -6.29 8.09
C SER A 88 11.06 -6.82 8.49
N LYS A 89 11.14 -8.02 9.07
CA LYS A 89 12.38 -8.72 9.41
C LYS A 89 12.74 -9.84 8.41
N GLY A 90 11.98 -10.00 7.33
CA GLY A 90 12.19 -11.07 6.35
C GLY A 90 11.68 -12.44 6.81
N GLU A 91 11.04 -12.53 7.98
CA GLU A 91 10.40 -13.75 8.46
C GLU A 91 9.02 -13.89 7.83
N THR A 92 8.75 -15.06 7.24
CA THR A 92 7.44 -15.46 6.74
C THR A 92 6.63 -16.09 7.86
N VAL A 93 5.53 -15.46 8.25
CA VAL A 93 4.60 -16.00 9.24
C VAL A 93 3.23 -16.24 8.62
N ALA A 94 2.46 -17.20 9.15
CA ALA A 94 1.05 -17.30 8.81
C ALA A 94 0.37 -15.97 9.17
N ALA A 95 -0.57 -15.52 8.33
CA ALA A 95 -1.13 -14.18 8.47
C ALA A 95 -1.85 -13.91 9.81
N ASP A 96 -2.35 -14.98 10.43
CA ASP A 96 -3.08 -14.89 11.69
C ASP A 96 -2.12 -14.82 12.90
N ASP A 97 -0.88 -15.27 12.74
CA ASP A 97 0.19 -15.24 13.75
C ASP A 97 1.09 -14.00 13.63
N ALA A 98 0.82 -13.11 12.68
CA ALA A 98 1.62 -11.91 12.52
C ALA A 98 1.49 -11.01 13.77
N PRO A 99 2.60 -10.66 14.44
CA PRO A 99 2.55 -9.91 15.68
C PRO A 99 1.88 -8.54 15.47
N LYS A 100 0.78 -8.30 16.18
CA LYS A 100 0.13 -6.99 16.20
C LYS A 100 1.09 -6.00 16.82
N ARG A 101 1.43 -4.94 16.08
CA ARG A 101 2.29 -3.87 16.59
C ARG A 101 1.65 -3.26 17.84
N PRO A 102 2.44 -2.93 18.88
CA PRO A 102 1.90 -2.21 20.03
C PRO A 102 1.28 -0.88 19.58
N PRO A 103 0.21 -0.41 20.25
CA PRO A 103 -0.41 0.86 19.92
C PRO A 103 0.59 2.00 20.04
N THR A 104 0.53 2.95 19.12
CA THR A 104 1.36 4.16 19.18
C THR A 104 0.91 5.05 20.35
N GLN A 105 1.78 5.97 20.79
CA GLN A 105 1.42 6.94 21.83
C GLN A 105 0.15 7.74 21.47
N PHE A 106 -0.02 8.12 20.19
CA PHE A 106 -1.25 8.78 19.73
C PHE A 106 -2.47 7.85 19.85
N ALA A 107 -2.33 6.57 19.49
CA ALA A 107 -3.42 5.61 19.61
C ALA A 107 -3.85 5.40 21.07
N MET A 108 -2.89 5.38 22.01
CA MET A 108 -3.18 5.36 23.45
C MET A 108 -3.89 6.64 23.89
N PHE A 109 -3.38 7.80 23.49
CA PHE A 109 -4.01 9.09 23.80
C PHE A 109 -5.45 9.18 23.29
N VAL A 110 -5.70 8.73 22.05
CA VAL A 110 -7.06 8.66 21.50
C VAL A 110 -7.93 7.73 22.33
N LYS A 111 -7.46 6.54 22.68
CA LYS A 111 -8.20 5.59 23.51
C LYS A 111 -8.65 6.20 24.84
N ASP A 112 -7.76 6.94 25.50
CA ASP A 112 -8.02 7.50 26.83
C ASP A 112 -8.91 8.75 26.78
N ASN A 113 -8.88 9.52 25.69
CA ASN A 113 -9.55 10.82 25.61
C ASN A 113 -10.80 10.84 24.71
N TYR A 114 -11.03 9.82 23.87
CA TYR A 114 -12.08 9.86 22.84
C TYR A 114 -13.49 10.04 23.42
N ALA A 115 -13.85 9.28 24.45
CA ALA A 115 -15.19 9.36 25.06
C ALA A 115 -15.48 10.76 25.60
N LYS A 116 -14.51 11.35 26.31
CA LYS A 116 -14.59 12.71 26.86
C LYS A 116 -14.77 13.74 25.75
N VAL A 117 -13.92 13.72 24.72
CA VAL A 117 -14.01 14.68 23.61
C VAL A 117 -15.31 14.53 22.83
N LYS A 118 -15.79 13.29 22.62
CA LYS A 118 -17.06 13.06 21.93
C LYS A 118 -18.26 13.57 22.73
N GLN A 119 -18.21 13.47 24.06
CA GLN A 119 -19.27 13.98 24.94
C GLN A 119 -19.26 15.52 25.02
N GLU A 120 -18.07 16.13 25.17
CA GLU A 120 -17.88 17.59 25.15
C GLU A 120 -18.31 18.22 23.82
N ASN A 121 -18.20 17.45 22.73
CA ASN A 121 -18.54 17.86 21.37
C ASN A 121 -19.71 17.03 20.84
N ALA A 122 -20.79 16.96 21.62
CA ALA A 122 -21.99 16.19 21.29
C ALA A 122 -22.54 16.60 19.90
N GLY A 123 -22.81 15.60 19.05
CA GLY A 123 -23.31 15.81 17.68
C GLY A 123 -22.21 15.90 16.60
N THR A 124 -20.93 15.93 16.98
CA THR A 124 -19.83 16.00 16.00
C THR A 124 -19.52 14.63 15.40
N LYS A 125 -19.22 14.60 14.09
CA LYS A 125 -18.85 13.36 13.38
C LYS A 125 -17.51 12.82 13.88
N HIS A 126 -17.34 11.50 13.80
CA HIS A 126 -16.11 10.81 14.21
C HIS A 126 -14.83 11.45 13.63
N GLY A 127 -14.84 11.80 12.34
CA GLY A 127 -13.69 12.42 11.68
C GLY A 127 -13.28 13.76 12.29
N ASP A 128 -14.23 14.55 12.79
CA ASP A 128 -13.94 15.84 13.42
C ASP A 128 -13.47 15.67 14.87
N VAL A 129 -14.02 14.68 15.61
CA VAL A 129 -13.48 14.28 16.92
C VAL A 129 -12.02 13.85 16.80
N MET A 130 -11.66 13.10 15.74
CA MET A 130 -10.28 12.71 15.48
C MET A 130 -9.37 13.91 15.20
N LYS A 131 -9.84 14.93 14.46
CA LYS A 131 -9.08 16.17 14.24
C LYS A 131 -8.81 16.92 15.54
N ILE A 132 -9.82 17.00 16.43
CA ILE A 132 -9.67 17.65 17.74
C ILE A 132 -8.63 16.90 18.59
N LEU A 133 -8.70 15.57 18.63
CA LEU A 133 -7.72 14.75 19.36
C LEU A 133 -6.30 14.88 18.78
N SER A 134 -6.15 14.97 17.45
CA SER A 134 -4.85 15.23 16.83
C SER A 134 -4.26 16.57 17.25
N LYS A 135 -5.07 17.63 17.31
CA LYS A 135 -4.62 18.95 17.81
C LYS A 135 -4.24 18.89 19.29
N LYS A 136 -5.11 18.32 20.14
CA LYS A 136 -4.84 18.15 21.59
C LYS A 136 -3.55 17.36 21.84
N PHE A 137 -3.30 16.29 21.08
CA PHE A 137 -2.07 15.49 21.21
C PHE A 137 -0.81 16.26 20.78
N ALA A 138 -0.90 17.07 19.73
CA ALA A 138 0.21 17.93 19.30
C ALA A 138 0.54 19.00 20.37
N GLU A 139 -0.47 19.56 21.02
CA GLU A 139 -0.31 20.52 22.13
C GLU A 139 0.32 19.88 23.36
N THR A 140 -0.03 18.63 23.70
CA THR A 140 0.62 17.89 24.79
C THR A 140 2.13 17.75 24.54
N LYS A 141 2.53 17.42 23.30
CA LYS A 141 3.95 17.30 22.93
C LYS A 141 4.74 18.61 23.01
N LEU A 142 4.08 19.76 22.94
CA LEU A 142 4.72 21.08 23.05
C LEU A 142 4.90 21.54 24.51
N LYS A 143 4.23 20.89 25.47
CA LYS A 143 4.34 21.21 26.90
C LYS A 143 5.40 20.39 27.65
N ASP A 144 5.86 19.31 27.02
CA ASP A 144 6.90 18.41 27.55
C ASP A 144 8.31 18.75 27.03
N VAL A 145 8.49 19.96 26.46
CA VAL A 145 9.77 20.55 26.02
C VAL A 145 10.02 21.83 26.81
#